data_AF-A0A239HI35-F1
#
_entry.id   AF-A0A239HI35-F1
#
_cell.length_a   1.000
_cell.length_b   1.000
_cell.length_c   1.000
_cell.angle_alpha   90.00
_cell.angle_beta   90.00
_cell.angle_gamma   90.00
#
_symmetry.space_group_name_H-M   'P 1'
#
loop_
_entity.id
_entity.type
_entity.pdbx_description
1 polymer ?
#
loop_
_entity_poly.entity_id
_entity_poly.type
_entity_poly.pdbx_seq_one_letter_code
_entity_poly.pdbx_strand_id
1 'polypeptide(L)'
;MNYRKFSQNFAKEIGGEFREYDDTQSVIIVPLKDGRFQTVTGHIVEHSGYKREVVHLKSKVCKLTYDIPYLDCLEASKEYPYTKFIVEDGFLKVEAINFLVNLKDKMVKEMILEIAQHADDWELKITGKDIH
;
A
#
# COMPACT_ATOMS: atom_id res chain seq x y z
N MET A 1 8.86 1.96 16.49
CA MET A 1 9.41 2.66 15.31
C MET A 1 8.88 4.09 15.32
N ASN A 2 9.70 5.10 15.02
CA ASN A 2 9.17 6.45 14.71
C ASN A 2 8.74 6.45 13.23
N TYR A 3 7.45 6.26 12.97
CA TYR A 3 6.94 5.98 11.62
C TYR A 3 7.11 7.12 10.63
N ARG A 4 6.93 8.36 11.09
CA ARG A 4 7.18 9.56 10.30
C ARG A 4 8.62 9.61 9.80
N LYS A 5 9.59 9.50 10.73
CA LYS A 5 11.03 9.52 10.39
C LYS A 5 11.40 8.35 9.48
N PHE A 6 10.85 7.17 9.75
CA PHE A 6 11.01 6.00 8.90
C PHE A 6 10.53 6.28 7.46
N SER A 7 9.29 6.75 7.31
CA SER A 7 8.66 6.98 6.00
C SER A 7 9.41 8.04 5.19
N GLN A 8 9.83 9.14 5.84
CA GLN A 8 10.64 10.19 5.22
C GLN A 8 11.99 9.67 4.72
N ASN A 9 12.70 8.89 5.55
CA ASN A 9 13.98 8.31 5.18
C ASN A 9 13.83 7.30 4.05
N PHE A 10 12.79 6.47 4.11
CA PHE A 10 12.56 5.45 3.12
C PHE A 10 12.18 6.04 1.75
N ALA A 11 11.32 7.05 1.71
CA ALA A 11 11.00 7.76 0.46
C ALA A 11 12.26 8.32 -0.21
N LYS A 12 13.17 8.92 0.56
CA LYS A 12 14.47 9.41 0.06
C LYS A 12 15.35 8.28 -0.47
N GLU A 13 15.40 7.16 0.25
CA GLU A 13 16.21 5.98 -0.11
C GLU A 13 15.79 5.39 -1.47
N ILE A 14 14.49 5.37 -1.77
CA ILE A 14 13.95 4.83 -3.03
C ILE A 14 13.83 5.88 -4.13
N GLY A 15 14.26 7.13 -3.90
CA GLY A 15 14.10 8.24 -4.85
C GLY A 15 12.63 8.67 -5.06
N GLY A 16 11.75 8.37 -4.11
CA GLY A 16 10.34 8.75 -4.11
C GLY A 16 10.06 10.07 -3.40
N GLU A 17 8.78 10.39 -3.26
CA GLU A 17 8.31 11.55 -2.48
C GLU A 17 7.65 11.12 -1.18
N PHE A 18 7.80 11.94 -0.15
CA PHE A 18 7.04 11.82 1.09
C PHE A 18 6.19 13.06 1.27
N ARG A 19 4.90 12.87 1.53
CA ARG A 19 4.00 13.94 1.96
C ARG A 19 3.48 13.61 3.34
N GLU A 20 3.70 14.57 4.24
CA GLU A 20 3.17 14.49 5.59
C GLU A 20 1.70 14.85 5.57
N TYR A 21 0.87 14.01 6.19
CA TYR A 21 -0.52 14.35 6.47
C TYR A 21 -0.66 14.74 7.94
N ASP A 22 -0.22 13.86 8.85
CA ASP A 22 -0.06 14.10 10.28
C ASP A 22 0.98 13.13 10.90
N ASP A 23 1.11 13.11 12.23
CA ASP A 23 2.09 12.27 12.94
C ASP A 23 1.82 10.75 12.83
N THR A 24 0.60 10.36 12.46
CA THR A 24 0.15 8.97 12.33
C THR A 24 -0.06 8.54 10.89
N GLN A 25 -0.23 9.49 9.96
CA GLN A 25 -0.51 9.27 8.56
C GLN A 25 0.61 9.78 7.66
N SER A 26 1.14 8.89 6.83
CA SER A 26 2.10 9.21 5.77
C SER A 26 1.55 8.88 4.39
N VAL A 27 1.98 9.66 3.41
CA VAL A 27 1.80 9.35 2.00
C VAL A 27 3.19 9.23 1.37
N ILE A 28 3.46 8.08 0.77
CA ILE A 28 4.72 7.79 0.09
C ILE A 28 4.40 7.59 -1.40
N ILE A 29 5.02 8.39 -2.26
CA ILE A 29 4.95 8.21 -3.71
C ILE A 29 6.15 7.35 -4.09
N VAL A 30 5.86 6.11 -4.48
CA VAL A 30 6.86 5.10 -4.80
C VAL A 30 7.13 5.14 -6.30
N PRO A 31 8.36 5.42 -6.76
CA PRO A 31 8.72 5.30 -8.15
C PRO A 31 8.78 3.83 -8.55
N LEU A 32 8.21 3.52 -9.71
CA LEU A 32 8.19 2.19 -10.31
C LEU A 32 8.95 2.20 -11.64
N LYS A 33 8.94 1.08 -12.35
CA LYS A 33 9.58 0.97 -13.67
C LYS A 33 8.89 1.89 -14.69
N ASP A 34 9.61 2.19 -15.77
CA ASP A 34 9.10 2.94 -16.92
C ASP A 34 8.56 4.34 -16.61
N GLY A 35 9.02 4.94 -15.50
CA GLY A 35 8.62 6.28 -15.07
C GLY A 35 7.23 6.35 -14.44
N ARG A 36 6.63 5.22 -14.09
CA ARG A 36 5.36 5.14 -13.36
C ARG A 36 5.56 5.40 -11.87
N PHE A 37 4.48 5.76 -11.19
CA PHE A 37 4.48 6.05 -9.76
C PHE A 37 3.24 5.50 -9.11
N GLN A 38 3.39 4.95 -7.91
CA GLN A 38 2.27 4.50 -7.10
C GLN A 38 2.22 5.18 -5.75
N THR A 39 1.03 5.65 -5.37
CA THR A 39 0.82 6.27 -4.07
C THR A 39 0.48 5.22 -3.02
N VAL A 40 1.30 5.11 -1.98
CA VAL A 40 1.05 4.27 -0.80
C VAL A 40 0.72 5.16 0.38
N THR A 41 -0.48 5.02 0.92
CA THR A 41 -0.89 5.68 2.16
C THR A 41 -0.69 4.73 3.32
N GLY A 42 -0.14 5.22 4.43
CA GLY A 42 0.10 4.41 5.61
C GLY A 42 -0.32 5.12 6.88
N HIS A 43 -0.90 4.35 7.80
CA HIS A 43 -1.41 4.84 9.07
C HIS A 43 -0.98 3.96 10.23
N ILE A 44 -0.64 4.57 11.36
CA ILE A 44 -0.62 3.88 12.66
C ILE A 44 -1.98 4.06 13.31
N VAL A 45 -2.69 2.96 13.52
CA VAL A 45 -4.02 2.96 14.15
C VAL A 45 -4.13 1.83 15.17
N GLU A 46 -5.06 1.95 16.13
CA GLU A 46 -5.43 0.83 16.98
C GLU A 46 -6.37 -0.12 16.21
N HIS A 47 -6.04 -1.41 16.17
CA HIS A 47 -6.88 -2.41 15.56
C HIS A 47 -8.12 -2.69 16.44
N SER A 48 -9.31 -2.39 15.91
CA SER A 48 -10.59 -2.47 16.63
C SER A 48 -10.86 -3.80 17.35
N GLY A 49 -10.53 -4.92 16.70
CA GLY A 49 -10.74 -6.27 17.27
C GLY A 49 -9.70 -6.72 18.31
N TYR A 50 -8.50 -6.15 18.33
CA TYR A 50 -7.37 -6.65 19.13
C TYR A 50 -6.82 -5.64 20.14
N LYS A 51 -7.23 -4.37 20.05
CA LYS A 51 -6.76 -3.27 20.92
C LYS A 51 -5.23 -3.17 20.94
N ARG A 52 -4.63 -3.27 19.76
CA ARG A 52 -3.18 -3.21 19.54
C ARG A 52 -2.90 -2.30 18.36
N GLU A 53 -1.81 -1.54 18.45
CA GLU A 53 -1.36 -0.71 17.33
C GLU A 53 -0.91 -1.57 16.16
N VAL A 54 -1.33 -1.16 14.97
CA VAL A 54 -0.96 -1.75 13.69
C VAL A 54 -0.41 -0.66 12.78
N VAL A 55 0.49 -1.05 11.88
CA VAL A 55 0.68 -0.29 10.64
C VAL A 55 -0.34 -0.81 9.63
N HIS A 56 -1.10 0.10 9.05
CA HIS A 56 -2.06 -0.18 7.99
C HIS A 56 -1.61 0.60 6.75
N LEU A 57 -1.17 -0.12 5.73
CA LEU A 57 -0.70 0.40 4.46
C LEU A 57 -1.69 0.05 3.36
N LYS A 58 -1.98 0.99 2.46
CA LYS A 58 -2.89 0.76 1.35
C LYS A 58 -2.52 1.57 0.12
N SER A 59 -2.91 1.06 -1.05
CA SER A 59 -2.83 1.77 -2.32
C SER A 59 -4.04 1.46 -3.19
N LYS A 60 -4.50 2.46 -3.96
CA LYS A 60 -5.64 2.30 -4.87
C LYS A 60 -5.21 1.55 -6.13
N VAL A 61 -6.10 0.71 -6.64
CA VAL A 61 -5.91 0.00 -7.92
C VAL A 61 -6.81 0.62 -8.99
N CYS A 62 -8.13 0.67 -8.74
CA CYS A 62 -9.08 1.29 -9.67
C CYS A 62 -10.43 1.54 -9.00
N LYS A 63 -11.30 2.31 -9.65
CA LYS A 63 -12.68 2.51 -9.22
C LYS A 63 -13.51 1.24 -9.45
N LEU A 64 -14.52 0.97 -8.62
CA LEU A 64 -15.42 -0.18 -8.81
C LEU A 64 -16.33 -0.09 -10.04
N THR A 65 -16.27 1.01 -10.79
CA THR A 65 -16.97 1.17 -12.08
C THR A 65 -16.31 0.40 -13.21
N TYR A 66 -15.08 -0.08 -13.03
CA TYR A 66 -14.41 -0.97 -13.97
C TYR A 66 -14.93 -2.41 -13.83
N ASP A 67 -14.80 -3.20 -14.89
CA ASP A 67 -15.08 -4.64 -14.86
C ASP A 67 -13.92 -5.36 -14.17
N ILE A 68 -14.03 -5.53 -12.85
CA ILE A 68 -12.97 -6.08 -12.02
C ILE A 68 -13.10 -7.62 -11.95
N PRO A 69 -12.06 -8.38 -12.33
CA PRO A 69 -12.05 -9.83 -12.19
C PRO A 69 -11.77 -10.22 -10.72
N TYR A 70 -12.76 -10.06 -9.84
CA TYR A 70 -12.58 -10.27 -8.40
C TYR A 70 -12.08 -11.67 -8.03
N LEU A 71 -12.48 -12.70 -8.79
CA LEU A 71 -11.99 -14.06 -8.58
C LEU A 71 -10.47 -14.12 -8.74
N ASP A 72 -9.94 -13.58 -9.84
CA ASP A 72 -8.49 -13.54 -10.09
C ASP A 72 -7.75 -12.74 -9.01
N CYS A 73 -8.32 -11.63 -8.53
CA CYS A 73 -7.73 -10.82 -7.46
C CYS A 73 -7.60 -11.65 -6.16
N LEU A 74 -8.67 -12.36 -5.78
CA LEU A 74 -8.67 -13.22 -4.59
C LEU A 74 -7.69 -14.38 -4.75
N GLU A 75 -7.64 -15.01 -5.93
CA GLU A 75 -6.69 -16.08 -6.21
C GLU A 75 -5.25 -15.60 -6.19
N ALA A 76 -4.95 -14.41 -6.70
CA ALA A 76 -3.61 -13.85 -6.67
C ALA A 76 -3.13 -13.52 -5.25
N SER A 77 -4.06 -13.16 -4.35
CA SER A 77 -3.72 -12.84 -2.95
C SER A 77 -3.06 -14.00 -2.20
N LYS A 78 -3.20 -15.26 -2.68
CA LYS A 78 -2.53 -16.42 -2.08
C LYS A 78 -1.00 -16.40 -2.25
N GLU A 79 -0.51 -15.71 -3.28
CA GLU A 79 0.91 -15.65 -3.61
C GLU A 79 1.60 -14.43 -2.99
N TYR A 80 0.84 -13.54 -2.35
CA TYR A 80 1.32 -12.26 -1.82
C TYR A 80 1.79 -12.42 -0.38
N PRO A 81 3.11 -12.24 -0.11
CA PRO A 81 3.66 -12.46 1.22
C PRO A 81 3.08 -11.52 2.28
N TYR A 82 2.79 -10.28 1.90
CA TYR A 82 2.33 -9.25 2.83
C TYR A 82 0.96 -8.68 2.50
N THR A 83 0.55 -8.75 1.23
CA THR A 83 -0.57 -7.96 0.74
C THR A 83 -1.81 -8.78 0.41
N LYS A 84 -2.96 -8.12 0.37
CA LYS A 84 -4.23 -8.69 -0.10
C LYS A 84 -5.06 -7.61 -0.79
N PHE A 85 -6.02 -8.02 -1.60
CA PHE A 85 -7.02 -7.10 -2.13
C PHE A 85 -8.14 -6.81 -1.12
N ILE A 86 -8.60 -5.57 -1.12
CA ILE A 86 -9.81 -5.13 -0.42
C ILE A 86 -10.63 -4.20 -1.31
N VAL A 87 -11.90 -4.05 -0.94
CA VAL A 87 -12.80 -3.03 -1.50
C VAL A 87 -13.14 -2.04 -0.40
N GLU A 88 -12.81 -0.77 -0.61
CA GLU A 88 -13.02 0.30 0.36
C GLU A 88 -13.28 1.62 -0.39
N ASP A 89 -14.25 2.43 0.07
CA ASP A 89 -14.59 3.75 -0.47
C ASP A 89 -14.88 3.80 -1.99
N GLY A 90 -15.42 2.74 -2.58
CA GLY A 90 -15.69 2.68 -4.01
C GLY A 90 -14.46 2.44 -4.88
N PHE A 91 -13.37 1.92 -4.30
CA PHE A 91 -12.16 1.50 -5.01
C PHE A 91 -11.78 0.06 -4.65
N LEU A 92 -11.21 -0.65 -5.62
CA LEU A 92 -10.34 -1.79 -5.36
C LEU A 92 -9.00 -1.25 -4.86
N LYS A 93 -8.47 -1.83 -3.78
CA LYS A 93 -7.19 -1.44 -3.17
C LYS A 93 -6.35 -2.68 -2.87
N VAL A 94 -5.04 -2.50 -2.78
CA VAL A 94 -4.12 -3.46 -2.17
C VAL A 94 -3.79 -2.96 -0.76
N GLU A 95 -3.87 -3.84 0.23
CA GLU A 95 -3.65 -3.55 1.65
C GLU A 95 -2.55 -4.46 2.23
N ALA A 96 -1.75 -3.93 3.17
CA ALA A 96 -1.07 -4.71 4.20
C ALA A 96 -1.38 -4.16 5.60
N ILE A 97 -1.65 -5.05 6.56
CA ILE A 97 -1.90 -4.69 7.96
C ILE A 97 -1.09 -5.62 8.88
N ASN A 98 -0.27 -5.04 9.76
CA ASN A 98 0.57 -5.80 10.68
C ASN A 98 0.66 -5.13 12.04
N PHE A 99 0.72 -5.91 13.11
CA PHE A 99 0.96 -5.36 14.45
C PHE A 99 2.32 -4.68 14.51
N LEU A 100 2.39 -3.50 15.14
CA LEU A 100 3.65 -2.78 15.31
C LEU A 100 4.63 -3.51 16.24
N VAL A 101 4.10 -4.34 17.16
CA VAL A 101 4.94 -5.12 18.07
C VAL A 101 5.83 -6.07 17.27
N ASN A 102 7.14 -5.97 17.48
CA ASN A 102 8.17 -6.74 16.78
C ASN A 102 8.29 -6.52 15.26
N LEU A 103 7.60 -5.52 14.70
CA LEU A 103 7.72 -5.21 13.29
C LEU A 103 9.07 -4.52 13.00
N LYS A 104 9.83 -5.10 12.09
CA LYS A 104 11.14 -4.58 11.67
C LYS A 104 10.96 -3.60 10.51
N ASP A 105 11.73 -2.51 10.52
CA ASP A 105 11.76 -1.51 9.44
C ASP A 105 11.89 -2.16 8.05
N LYS A 106 12.75 -3.17 7.90
CA LYS A 106 12.92 -3.92 6.64
C LYS A 106 11.60 -4.50 6.13
N MET A 107 10.80 -5.08 7.01
CA MET A 107 9.49 -5.65 6.63
C MET A 107 8.55 -4.55 6.15
N VAL A 108 8.54 -3.38 6.82
CA VAL A 108 7.70 -2.25 6.38
C VAL A 108 8.10 -1.75 5.00
N LYS A 109 9.41 -1.69 4.71
CA LYS A 109 9.91 -1.35 3.37
C LYS A 109 9.44 -2.34 2.31
N GLU A 110 9.59 -3.65 2.59
CA GLU A 110 9.14 -4.72 1.70
C GLU A 110 7.63 -4.64 1.46
N MET A 111 6.83 -4.38 2.50
CA MET A 111 5.37 -4.17 2.38
C MET A 111 5.01 -2.98 1.49
N ILE A 112 5.67 -1.83 1.66
CA ILE A 112 5.40 -0.63 0.85
C ILE A 112 5.70 -0.89 -0.63
N LEU A 113 6.83 -1.53 -0.93
CA LEU A 113 7.21 -1.86 -2.31
C LEU A 113 6.27 -2.89 -2.93
N GLU A 114 5.87 -3.92 -2.18
CA GLU A 114 4.91 -4.93 -2.64
C GLU A 114 3.54 -4.31 -2.95
N ILE A 115 3.01 -3.45 -2.07
CA ILE A 115 1.75 -2.72 -2.30
C ILE A 115 1.85 -1.87 -3.56
N ALA A 116 2.94 -1.11 -3.71
CA ALA A 116 3.13 -0.23 -4.86
C ALA A 116 3.14 -1.03 -6.18
N GLN A 117 3.93 -2.10 -6.23
CA GLN A 117 4.05 -2.94 -7.41
C GLN A 117 2.73 -3.63 -7.75
N HIS A 118 2.07 -4.26 -6.78
CA HIS A 118 0.81 -4.97 -7.05
C HIS A 118 -0.33 -4.03 -7.44
N ALA A 119 -0.40 -2.84 -6.85
CA ALA A 119 -1.43 -1.88 -7.22
C ALA A 119 -1.26 -1.40 -8.67
N ASP A 120 -0.02 -1.10 -9.07
CA ASP A 120 0.36 -0.67 -10.42
C ASP A 120 0.12 -1.73 -11.49
N ASP A 121 0.52 -2.98 -11.21
CA ASP A 121 0.35 -4.11 -12.11
C ASP A 121 -1.14 -4.41 -12.36
N TRP A 122 -1.95 -4.38 -11.30
CA TRP A 122 -3.38 -4.66 -11.41
C TRP A 122 -4.17 -3.50 -11.98
N GLU A 123 -3.77 -2.27 -11.71
CA GLU A 123 -4.35 -1.11 -12.37
C GLU A 123 -4.17 -1.21 -13.88
N LEU A 124 -2.95 -1.50 -14.33
CA LEU A 124 -2.64 -1.66 -15.74
C LEU A 124 -3.41 -2.84 -16.33
N LYS A 125 -3.46 -3.98 -15.63
CA LYS A 125 -4.19 -5.18 -16.07
C LYS A 125 -5.69 -4.94 -16.22
N ILE A 126 -6.32 -4.23 -15.28
CA ILE A 126 -7.78 -4.03 -15.27
C ILE A 126 -8.18 -2.90 -16.22
N THR A 127 -7.43 -1.80 -16.20
CA THR A 127 -7.87 -0.56 -16.84
C THR A 127 -7.23 -0.34 -18.20
N GLY A 128 -6.12 -1.05 -18.50
CA GLY A 128 -5.29 -0.83 -19.69
C GLY A 128 -4.63 0.56 -19.72
N LYS A 129 -4.65 1.29 -18.61
CA LYS A 129 -4.21 2.68 -18.48
C LYS A 129 -3.38 2.83 -17.20
N ASP A 130 -2.55 3.85 -17.20
CA ASP A 130 -1.90 4.38 -16.00
C ASP A 130 -2.83 5.46 -15.41
N ILE A 131 -3.39 5.24 -14.23
CA ILE A 131 -4.40 6.11 -13.61
C ILE A 131 -3.83 6.70 -12.31
N HIS A 132 -3.33 7.92 -12.40
CA HIS A 132 -2.82 8.68 -11.25
C HIS A 132 -3.92 9.39 -10.43
#